data_AF-A0A945N6I9-F1
#
_entry.id   AF-A0A945N6I9-F1
#
_cell.length_a   1.000
_cell.length_b   1.000
_cell.length_c   1.000
_cell.angle_alpha   90.00
_cell.angle_beta   90.00
_cell.angle_gamma   90.00
#
_symmetry.space_group_name_H-M   'P 1'
#
loop_
_entity.id
_entity.type
_entity.pdbx_description
1 polymer ?
#
loop_
_entity_poly.entity_id
_entity_poly.type
_entity_poly.pdbx_seq_one_letter_code
_entity_poly.pdbx_strand_id
1 'polypeptide(L)'
;MSAQASSFKRLALIGLGLTTVVAGLLWVGGENIARAVKQQLTSDMFVAKDGDAFDPGLPVGARFPALSARLNAMPVTDVSRLVGDKGMIFIAVRSVDW
;
A
#
# COMPACT_ATOMS: atom_id res chain seq x y z
N MET A 1 -35.34 45.78 -27.79
CA MET A 1 -34.03 45.20 -27.43
C MET A 1 -33.83 44.95 -25.92
N SER A 2 -34.77 45.31 -25.04
CA SER A 2 -34.64 45.19 -23.58
C SER A 2 -34.93 43.79 -22.99
N ALA A 3 -35.87 43.03 -23.58
CA ALA A 3 -36.27 41.71 -23.06
C ALA A 3 -35.16 40.64 -23.20
N GLN A 4 -34.42 40.66 -24.31
CA GLN A 4 -33.36 39.69 -24.62
C GLN A 4 -32.17 39.78 -23.64
N ALA A 5 -31.80 41.00 -23.23
CA ALA A 5 -30.77 41.24 -22.24
C ALA A 5 -31.15 40.74 -20.83
N SER A 6 -32.44 40.77 -20.49
CA SER A 6 -32.92 40.26 -19.19
C SER A 6 -32.90 38.72 -19.10
N SER A 7 -33.22 38.05 -20.21
CA SER A 7 -33.17 36.58 -20.31
C SER A 7 -31.73 36.06 -20.23
N PHE A 8 -30.79 36.74 -20.89
CA PHE A 8 -29.37 36.40 -20.84
C PHE A 8 -28.79 36.53 -19.42
N LYS A 9 -29.13 37.59 -18.69
CA LYS A 9 -28.72 37.76 -17.28
C LYS A 9 -29.26 36.64 -16.37
N ARG A 10 -30.50 36.19 -16.59
CA ARG A 10 -31.09 35.08 -15.84
C ARG A 10 -30.39 33.75 -16.13
N LEU A 11 -30.12 33.45 -17.41
CA LEU A 11 -29.36 32.28 -17.83
C LEU A 11 -27.94 32.28 -17.25
N ALA A 12 -27.25 33.41 -17.27
CA ALA A 12 -25.93 33.56 -16.68
C ALA A 12 -25.95 33.32 -15.16
N LEU A 13 -26.95 33.85 -14.45
CA LEU A 13 -27.12 33.63 -13.01
C LEU A 13 -27.42 32.17 -12.65
N ILE A 14 -28.27 31.50 -13.44
CA ILE A 14 -28.56 30.07 -13.27
C ILE A 14 -27.29 29.25 -13.52
N GLY A 15 -26.56 29.56 -14.59
CA GLY A 15 -25.30 28.88 -14.92
C GLY A 15 -24.26 29.04 -13.81
N LEU A 16 -24.09 30.26 -13.29
CA LEU A 16 -23.19 30.55 -12.17
C LEU A 16 -23.61 29.81 -10.89
N GLY A 17 -24.92 29.80 -10.59
CA GLY A 17 -25.46 29.03 -9.47
C GLY A 17 -25.16 27.54 -9.60
N LEU A 18 -25.35 26.98 -10.79
CA LEU A 18 -25.10 25.56 -11.06
C LEU A 18 -23.62 25.20 -10.86
N THR A 19 -22.69 25.99 -11.41
CA THR A 19 -21.25 25.76 -11.22
C THR A 19 -20.83 25.89 -9.76
N THR A 20 -21.40 26.84 -9.02
CA THR A 20 -21.10 27.01 -7.59
C THR A 20 -21.59 25.81 -6.77
N VAL A 21 -22.77 25.29 -7.08
CA VAL A 21 -23.31 24.08 -6.44
C VAL A 21 -22.43 22.86 -6.76
N VAL A 22 -22.03 22.67 -8.01
CA VAL A 22 -21.14 21.57 -8.41
C VAL A 22 -19.77 21.70 -7.73
N ALA A 23 -19.20 22.90 -7.65
CA ALA A 23 -17.94 23.14 -6.95
C ALA A 23 -18.06 22.85 -5.44
N GLY A 24 -19.17 23.24 -4.81
CA GLY A 24 -19.44 22.94 -3.41
C GLY A 24 -19.60 21.43 -3.14
N LEU A 25 -20.29 20.71 -4.05
CA LEU A 25 -20.42 19.25 -3.98
C LEU A 25 -19.07 18.54 -4.15
N LEU A 26 -18.22 19.02 -5.06
CA LEU A 26 -16.86 18.50 -5.22
C LEU A 26 -15.95 18.84 -4.03
N TRP A 27 -16.13 20.00 -3.40
CA TRP A 27 -15.39 20.37 -2.19
C TRP A 27 -15.73 19.47 -1.01
N VAL A 28 -17.02 19.19 -0.80
CA VAL A 28 -17.50 18.37 0.33
C VAL A 28 -17.34 16.86 0.05
N GLY A 29 -17.57 16.43 -1.20
CA GLY A 29 -17.57 15.02 -1.60
C GLY A 29 -16.30 14.54 -2.29
N GLY A 30 -15.36 15.43 -2.59
CA GLY A 30 -14.17 15.14 -3.40
C GLY A 30 -13.27 14.06 -2.79
N GLU A 31 -13.14 14.04 -1.47
CA GLU A 31 -12.37 12.99 -0.78
C GLU A 31 -12.97 11.60 -0.96
N ASN A 32 -14.30 11.47 -0.95
CA ASN A 32 -14.99 10.20 -1.17
C ASN A 32 -14.83 9.73 -2.61
N ILE A 33 -14.90 10.65 -3.59
CA ILE A 33 -14.64 10.37 -5.00
C ILE A 33 -13.18 9.92 -5.19
N ALA A 34 -12.23 10.66 -4.64
CA ALA A 34 -10.81 10.33 -4.73
C ALA A 34 -10.51 8.97 -4.09
N ARG A 35 -11.15 8.65 -2.96
CA ARG A 35 -11.03 7.35 -2.30
C ARG A 35 -11.61 6.23 -3.15
N ALA A 36 -12.82 6.41 -3.72
CA ALA A 36 -13.43 5.42 -4.61
C ALA A 36 -12.57 5.16 -5.86
N VAL A 37 -12.04 6.21 -6.48
CA VAL A 37 -11.14 6.11 -7.64
C VAL A 37 -9.85 5.37 -7.26
N LYS A 38 -9.21 5.74 -6.14
CA LYS A 38 -8.02 5.03 -5.65
C LYS A 38 -8.31 3.56 -5.39
N GLN A 39 -9.40 3.26 -4.70
CA GLN A 39 -9.78 1.90 -4.33
C GLN A 39 -10.04 1.02 -5.57
N GLN A 40 -10.61 1.59 -6.63
CA GLN A 40 -10.80 0.90 -7.91
C GLN A 40 -9.48 0.68 -8.65
N LEU A 41 -8.60 1.68 -8.68
CA LEU A 41 -7.26 1.57 -9.28
C LEU A 41 -6.37 0.55 -8.54
N THR A 42 -6.51 0.45 -7.22
CA THR A 42 -5.74 -0.49 -6.40
C THR A 42 -6.41 -1.85 -6.23
N SER A 43 -7.57 -2.09 -6.85
CA SER A 43 -8.35 -3.32 -6.61
C SER A 43 -7.58 -4.59 -6.99
N ASP A 44 -6.77 -4.52 -8.05
CA ASP A 44 -5.92 -5.62 -8.51
C ASP A 44 -4.46 -5.53 -7.99
N MET A 45 -4.16 -4.58 -7.11
CA MET A 45 -2.80 -4.42 -6.55
C MET A 45 -2.52 -5.32 -5.35
N PHE A 46 -3.56 -5.96 -4.81
CA PHE A 46 -3.43 -6.86 -3.66
C PHE A 46 -3.83 -8.27 -4.07
N VAL A 47 -2.93 -9.22 -3.85
CA VAL A 47 -3.25 -10.64 -3.99
C VAL A 47 -4.15 -11.02 -2.82
N ALA A 48 -5.41 -11.37 -3.09
CA ALA A 48 -6.41 -11.67 -2.06
C ALA A 48 -6.05 -12.89 -1.20
N LYS A 49 -5.24 -13.80 -1.75
CA LYS A 49 -4.75 -14.98 -1.06
C LYS A 49 -3.43 -15.42 -1.69
N ASP A 50 -2.41 -15.56 -0.85
CA ASP A 50 -1.19 -16.28 -1.22
C ASP A 50 -1.51 -17.77 -1.35
N GLY A 51 -1.50 -18.26 -2.59
CA GLY A 51 -1.99 -19.59 -2.95
C GLY A 51 -1.20 -20.24 -4.08
N ASP A 52 -0.05 -19.65 -4.42
CA ASP A 52 0.92 -20.32 -5.25
C ASP A 52 1.71 -21.35 -4.39
N ALA A 53 2.54 -22.14 -5.05
CA ALA A 53 3.38 -23.13 -4.37
C ALA A 53 4.71 -22.53 -3.90
N PHE A 54 4.86 -21.20 -3.92
CA PHE A 54 6.11 -20.54 -3.62
C PHE A 54 6.25 -20.35 -2.10
N ASP A 55 6.84 -21.35 -1.46
CA ASP A 55 7.25 -21.29 -0.06
C ASP A 55 8.79 -21.25 0.01
N PRO A 56 9.42 -20.07 -0.10
CA PRO A 56 10.88 -19.94 -0.09
C PRO A 56 11.51 -20.19 1.28
N GLY A 57 10.71 -20.56 2.29
CA GLY A 57 11.14 -20.85 3.64
C GLY A 57 11.82 -22.22 3.80
N LEU A 58 12.47 -22.40 4.94
CA LEU A 58 12.91 -23.73 5.36
C LEU A 58 11.70 -24.50 5.94
N PRO A 59 11.41 -25.72 5.47
CA PRO A 59 10.32 -26.51 6.03
C PRO A 59 10.52 -26.78 7.52
N VAL A 60 9.41 -26.90 8.26
CA VAL A 60 9.46 -27.25 9.69
C VAL A 60 10.11 -28.62 9.86
N GLY A 61 11.10 -28.71 10.74
CA GLY A 61 11.87 -29.94 10.99
C GLY A 61 13.03 -30.16 10.01
N ALA A 62 13.18 -29.34 8.97
CA ALA A 62 14.35 -29.39 8.10
C ALA A 62 15.60 -28.92 8.85
N ARG A 63 16.75 -29.52 8.52
CA ARG A 63 18.03 -29.07 9.05
C ARG A 63 18.37 -27.70 8.47
N PHE A 64 18.79 -26.78 9.34
CA PHE A 64 19.23 -25.46 8.90
C PHE A 64 20.44 -25.59 7.96
N PRO A 65 20.45 -24.91 6.79
CA PRO A 65 21.51 -25.03 5.80
C PRO A 65 22.82 -24.42 6.31
N ALA A 66 23.93 -24.90 5.77
CA ALA A 66 25.21 -24.23 5.97
C ALA A 66 25.14 -22.81 5.41
N LEU A 67 25.72 -21.85 6.13
CA LEU A 67 25.77 -20.46 5.73
C LEU A 67 27.20 -19.95 5.70
N SER A 68 27.42 -18.79 5.10
CA SER A 68 28.72 -18.11 5.14
C SER A 68 28.48 -16.72 5.69
N ALA A 69 28.63 -16.59 7.00
CA ALA A 69 28.46 -15.33 7.71
C ALA A 69 29.61 -15.10 8.68
N ARG A 70 29.66 -13.90 9.24
CA ARG A 70 30.60 -13.55 10.30
C ARG A 70 29.85 -12.89 11.44
N LEU A 71 30.12 -13.35 12.65
CA LEU A 71 29.76 -12.67 13.88
C LEU A 71 31.04 -12.01 14.41
N ASN A 72 31.17 -10.70 14.21
CA ASN A 72 32.44 -9.98 14.44
C ASN A 72 33.60 -10.61 13.63
N ALA A 73 34.66 -11.05 14.30
CA ALA A 73 35.78 -11.76 13.69
C ALA A 73 35.52 -13.26 13.49
N MET A 74 34.45 -13.82 14.06
CA MET A 74 34.19 -15.26 14.05
C MET A 74 33.44 -15.68 12.78
N PRO A 75 33.99 -16.55 11.93
CA PRO A 75 33.25 -17.14 10.84
C PRO A 75 32.16 -18.09 11.36
N VAL A 76 30.93 -17.88 10.92
CA VAL A 76 29.77 -18.70 11.25
C VAL A 76 29.39 -19.50 10.00
N THR A 77 29.57 -20.82 10.07
CA THR A 77 29.15 -21.76 9.02
C THR A 77 28.02 -22.68 9.43
N ASP A 78 27.78 -22.79 10.74
CA ASP A 78 26.73 -23.60 11.35
C ASP A 78 26.11 -22.81 12.53
N VAL A 79 24.78 -22.65 12.49
CA VAL A 79 23.98 -21.97 13.52
C VAL A 79 23.86 -22.80 14.79
N SER A 80 24.07 -24.11 14.73
CA SER A 80 23.96 -25.00 15.89
C SER A 80 24.85 -24.55 17.05
N ARG A 81 25.97 -23.87 16.74
CA ARG A 81 26.92 -23.32 17.71
C ARG A 81 26.40 -22.08 18.46
N LEU A 82 25.33 -21.48 17.98
CA LEU A 82 24.68 -20.29 18.56
C LEU A 82 23.35 -20.65 19.24
N VAL A 83 22.96 -21.93 19.24
CA VAL A 83 21.75 -22.41 19.94
C VAL A 83 22.06 -22.49 21.43
N GLY A 84 21.29 -21.75 22.25
CA GLY A 84 21.37 -21.86 23.71
C GLY A 84 20.35 -22.85 24.27
N ASP A 85 20.26 -22.93 25.59
CA ASP A 85 19.38 -23.87 26.31
C ASP A 85 17.89 -23.72 25.99
N LYS A 86 17.48 -22.54 25.52
CA LYS A 86 16.10 -22.22 25.12
C LYS A 86 15.86 -22.28 23.61
N GLY A 87 16.84 -22.78 22.85
CA GLY A 87 16.79 -22.79 21.40
C GLY A 87 17.34 -21.51 20.78
N MET A 88 16.92 -21.23 19.55
CA MET A 88 17.33 -20.09 18.74
C MET A 88 16.12 -19.54 17.97
N ILE A 89 16.10 -18.23 17.75
CA ILE A 89 15.21 -17.57 16.81
C ILE A 89 16.05 -17.02 15.65
N PHE A 90 15.67 -17.35 14.41
CA PHE A 90 16.28 -16.80 13.20
C PHE A 90 15.34 -15.74 12.61
N ILE A 91 15.87 -14.53 12.38
CA ILE A 91 15.11 -13.42 11.79
C ILE A 91 15.81 -13.03 10.50
N ALA A 92 15.12 -13.24 9.37
CA ALA A 92 15.57 -12.74 8.08
C ALA A 92 14.97 -11.37 7.82
N VAL A 93 15.81 -10.35 7.66
CA VAL A 93 15.38 -8.99 7.32
C VAL A 93 15.96 -8.61 5.97
N ARG A 94 15.11 -8.22 5.03
CA ARG A 94 15.50 -7.93 3.64
C ARG A 94 16.15 -6.56 3.43
N SER A 95 15.94 -5.64 4.36
CA SER A 95 16.49 -4.28 4.31
C SER A 95 16.58 -3.76 5.73
N VAL A 96 17.81 -3.49 6.16
CA VAL A 96 18.11 -2.86 7.44
C VAL A 96 18.98 -1.66 7.09
N ASP A 97 18.58 -0.49 7.57
CA ASP A 97 19.48 0.66 7.67
C ASP A 97 19.98 0.70 9.11
N TRP A 98 21.29 0.76 9.28
CA TRP A 98 21.99 0.62 10.57
C TRP A 98 22.81 1.86 10.89
#